data_AF-A0A3C0NMD9-F1
#
_entry.id   AF-A0A3C0NMD9-F1
#
_cell.length_a   1.000
_cell.length_b   1.000
_cell.length_c   1.000
_cell.angle_alpha   90.00
_cell.angle_beta   90.00
_cell.angle_gamma   90.00
#
_symmetry.space_group_name_H-M   'P 1'
#
loop_
_entity.id
_entity.type
_entity.pdbx_description
1 polymer ?
#
loop_
_entity_poly.entity_id
_entity_poly.type
_entity_poly.pdbx_seq_one_letter_code
_entity_poly.pdbx_strand_id
1 'polypeptide(L)'
;MWKLDEAANAFTITLGGKTLLRHSPEEPMLFAGKGEEHIEMYRGNFDITDRVSERFALHFAGTERDGERCVLRFDHPCLAGECRVEVEEKKGLLFLNGAVEDMAVNRLFLRLPAEKGE
;
A
#
# COMPACT_ATOMS: atom_id res chain seq x y z
N MET A 1 -10.37 -18.09 4.60
CA MET A 1 -8.93 -18.36 4.59
C MET A 1 -8.29 -17.75 3.37
N TRP A 2 -7.66 -16.60 3.58
CA TRP A 2 -6.77 -15.98 2.61
C TRP A 2 -5.50 -16.80 2.41
N LYS A 3 -4.77 -16.55 1.31
CA LYS A 3 -3.47 -17.18 1.02
C LYS A 3 -2.47 -16.11 0.60
N LEU A 4 -1.23 -16.31 1.00
CA LEU A 4 -0.07 -15.52 0.59
C LEU A 4 0.89 -16.43 -0.17
N ASP A 5 1.13 -16.08 -1.43
CA ASP A 5 2.20 -16.64 -2.25
C ASP A 5 3.31 -15.59 -2.34
N GLU A 6 4.51 -15.91 -1.85
CA GLU A 6 5.62 -14.97 -1.70
C GLU A 6 6.90 -15.48 -2.39
N ALA A 7 7.63 -14.55 -2.98
CA ALA A 7 8.97 -14.73 -3.52
C ALA A 7 9.88 -13.61 -2.97
N ALA A 8 11.17 -13.63 -3.34
CA ALA A 8 12.17 -12.75 -2.74
C ALA A 8 11.80 -11.25 -2.72
N ASN A 9 11.16 -10.75 -3.77
CA ASN A 9 10.79 -9.34 -3.95
C ASN A 9 9.36 -9.17 -4.50
N ALA A 10 8.52 -10.20 -4.37
CA ALA A 10 7.18 -10.22 -4.94
C ALA A 10 6.23 -11.00 -4.03
N PHE A 11 4.94 -10.67 -4.10
CA PHE A 11 3.91 -11.45 -3.43
C PHE A 11 2.55 -11.32 -4.11
N THR A 12 1.68 -12.28 -3.84
CA THR A 12 0.27 -12.27 -4.20
C THR A 12 -0.58 -12.70 -3.01
N ILE A 13 -1.61 -11.91 -2.69
CA ILE A 13 -2.62 -12.27 -1.69
C ILE A 13 -3.96 -12.56 -2.37
N THR A 14 -4.52 -13.72 -2.06
CA THR A 14 -5.83 -14.17 -2.56
C THR A 14 -6.80 -14.46 -1.42
N LEU A 15 -8.08 -14.20 -1.64
CA LEU A 15 -9.17 -14.56 -0.73
C LEU A 15 -10.38 -15.03 -1.54
N GLY A 16 -10.90 -16.22 -1.22
CA GLY A 16 -12.04 -16.79 -1.95
C GLY A 16 -11.79 -17.01 -3.45
N GLY A 17 -10.52 -17.21 -3.84
CA GLY A 17 -10.12 -17.36 -5.25
C GLY A 17 -9.93 -16.05 -6.02
N LYS A 18 -10.28 -14.88 -5.44
CA LYS A 18 -9.98 -13.57 -6.02
C LYS A 18 -8.61 -13.08 -5.57
N THR A 19 -7.83 -12.54 -6.50
CA THR A 19 -6.58 -11.84 -6.16
C THR A 19 -6.91 -10.45 -5.66
N LEU A 20 -6.50 -10.15 -4.42
CA LEU A 20 -6.77 -8.86 -3.78
C LEU A 20 -5.57 -7.93 -3.80
N LEU A 21 -4.36 -8.48 -3.70
CA LEU A 21 -3.10 -7.73 -3.74
C LEU A 21 -2.08 -8.47 -4.58
N ARG A 22 -1.30 -7.72 -5.37
CA ARG A 22 -0.18 -8.25 -6.15
C ARG A 22 0.93 -7.21 -6.17
N HIS A 23 2.16 -7.66 -5.92
CA HIS A 23 3.36 -6.82 -5.96
C HIS A 23 4.48 -7.55 -6.70
N SER A 24 5.16 -6.83 -7.60
CA SER A 24 6.51 -7.16 -8.05
C SER A 24 7.31 -5.86 -8.27
N PRO A 25 8.63 -5.92 -8.51
CA PRO A 25 9.42 -4.73 -8.87
C PRO A 25 8.90 -4.04 -10.15
N GLU A 26 8.41 -4.82 -11.12
CA GLU A 26 7.86 -4.32 -12.39
C GLU A 26 6.42 -3.80 -12.23
N GLU A 27 5.67 -4.38 -11.27
CA GLU A 27 4.32 -3.97 -10.92
C GLU A 27 4.19 -3.64 -9.42
N PRO A 28 4.75 -2.50 -8.95
CA PRO A 28 4.71 -2.17 -7.54
C PRO A 28 3.27 -1.92 -7.08
N MET A 29 2.89 -2.59 -5.99
CA MET A 29 1.59 -2.42 -5.35
C MET A 29 1.45 -1.08 -4.62
N LEU A 30 2.54 -0.61 -3.99
CA LEU A 30 2.50 0.48 -3.03
C LEU A 30 3.53 1.55 -3.39
N PHE A 31 3.10 2.80 -3.37
CA PHE A 31 3.95 3.98 -3.57
C PHE A 31 3.77 4.92 -2.39
N ALA A 32 4.87 5.56 -2.00
CA ALA A 32 4.88 6.64 -1.03
C ALA A 32 5.37 7.92 -1.69
N GLY A 33 5.06 9.05 -1.07
CA GLY A 33 5.40 10.34 -1.63
C GLY A 33 5.18 11.50 -0.68
N LYS A 34 5.57 12.66 -1.20
CA LYS A 34 5.41 13.96 -0.56
C LYS A 34 4.68 14.89 -1.52
N GLY A 35 3.91 15.81 -0.98
CA GLY A 35 3.21 16.81 -1.76
C GLY A 35 2.64 17.91 -0.88
N GLU A 36 2.13 18.93 -1.55
CA GLU A 36 1.42 20.04 -0.92
C GLU A 36 0.04 20.14 -1.56
N GLU A 37 -1.00 20.06 -0.74
CA GLU A 37 -2.36 20.33 -1.15
C GLU A 37 -2.61 21.85 -1.21
N HIS A 38 -3.44 22.25 -2.16
CA HIS A 38 -4.01 23.58 -2.21
C HIS A 38 -5.52 23.45 -2.15
N ILE A 39 -6.10 24.05 -1.11
CA ILE A 39 -7.54 23.95 -0.82
C ILE A 39 -8.10 25.37 -0.70
N GLU A 40 -8.91 25.75 -1.68
CA GLU A 40 -9.71 26.98 -1.62
C GLU A 40 -11.18 26.63 -1.37
N MET A 41 -11.83 27.38 -0.49
CA MET A 41 -13.24 27.21 -0.20
C MET A 41 -14.00 28.50 -0.47
N TYR A 42 -15.03 28.41 -1.28
CA TYR A 42 -15.96 29.50 -1.53
C TYR A 42 -17.41 29.03 -1.37
N ARG A 43 -18.04 29.47 -0.28
CA ARG A 43 -19.44 29.17 0.07
C ARG A 43 -19.75 27.67 0.08
N GLY A 44 -18.83 26.87 0.60
CA GLY A 44 -18.95 25.41 0.68
C GLY A 44 -18.60 24.66 -0.61
N ASN A 45 -18.29 25.36 -1.71
CA ASN A 45 -17.62 24.76 -2.86
C ASN A 45 -16.12 24.74 -2.59
N PHE A 46 -15.47 23.62 -2.87
CA PHE A 46 -14.04 23.46 -2.68
C PHE A 46 -13.35 23.32 -4.04
N ASP A 47 -12.31 24.10 -4.25
CA ASP A 47 -11.31 23.85 -5.28
C ASP A 47 -10.10 23.20 -4.60
N ILE A 48 -9.83 21.95 -4.95
CA ILE A 48 -8.77 21.14 -4.34
C ILE A 48 -7.83 20.70 -5.45
N THR A 49 -6.58 21.10 -5.33
CA THR A 49 -5.50 20.62 -6.21
C THR A 49 -4.39 20.00 -5.37
N ASP A 50 -3.80 18.92 -5.87
CA ASP A 50 -2.70 18.23 -5.20
C ASP A 50 -1.42 18.34 -6.03
N ARG A 51 -0.39 18.99 -5.46
CA ARG A 51 0.92 19.08 -6.08
C ARG A 51 1.83 18.02 -5.47
N VAL A 52 1.93 16.87 -6.12
CA VAL A 52 2.84 15.79 -5.73
C VAL A 52 4.28 16.17 -6.12
N SER A 53 5.16 16.34 -5.14
CA SER A 53 6.57 16.68 -5.33
C SER A 53 7.46 15.44 -5.44
N GLU A 54 7.11 14.38 -4.72
CA GLU A 54 7.80 13.09 -4.74
C GLU A 54 6.80 11.96 -4.86
N ARG A 55 7.11 10.97 -5.71
CA ARG A 55 6.39 9.70 -5.77
C ARG A 55 7.37 8.60 -6.15
N PHE A 56 7.53 7.62 -5.26
CA PHE A 56 8.44 6.50 -5.46
C PHE A 56 7.73 5.18 -5.14
N ALA A 57 8.08 4.14 -5.89
CA ALA A 57 7.60 2.78 -5.66
C ALA A 57 8.33 2.20 -4.45
N LEU A 58 7.58 1.67 -3.48
CA LEU A 58 8.21 0.98 -2.36
C LEU A 58 8.64 -0.42 -2.80
N HIS A 59 9.80 -0.86 -2.33
CA HIS A 59 10.31 -2.21 -2.57
C HIS A 59 9.81 -3.15 -1.49
N PHE A 60 9.36 -4.34 -1.88
CA PHE A 60 9.01 -5.37 -0.92
C PHE A 60 10.28 -5.95 -0.27
N ALA A 61 10.36 -5.85 1.05
CA ALA A 61 11.49 -6.29 1.87
C ALA A 61 11.25 -7.65 2.56
N GLY A 62 10.07 -8.26 2.32
CA GLY A 62 9.69 -9.56 2.87
C GLY A 62 8.50 -9.50 3.83
N THR A 63 8.24 -10.63 4.47
CA THR A 63 7.15 -10.78 5.45
C THR A 63 7.68 -11.10 6.84
N GLU A 64 6.95 -10.62 7.84
CA GLU A 64 7.08 -11.03 9.23
C GLU A 64 5.79 -11.78 9.61
N ARG A 65 5.91 -13.00 10.15
CA ARG A 65 4.77 -13.81 10.55
C ARG A 65 4.89 -14.21 12.02
N ASP A 66 3.79 -14.01 12.75
CA ASP A 66 3.64 -14.45 14.14
C ASP A 66 2.23 -15.01 14.34
N GLY A 67 2.10 -16.33 14.34
CA GLY A 67 0.82 -17.02 14.41
C GLY A 67 -0.10 -16.64 13.24
N GLU A 68 -1.25 -16.02 13.55
CA GLU A 68 -2.22 -15.52 12.56
C GLU A 68 -1.87 -14.13 12.01
N ARG A 69 -0.91 -13.44 12.63
CA ARG A 69 -0.46 -12.11 12.24
C ARG A 69 0.51 -12.21 11.08
N CYS A 70 0.27 -11.43 10.02
CA CYS A 70 1.19 -11.26 8.91
C CYS A 70 1.45 -9.78 8.65
N VAL A 71 2.71 -9.39 8.58
CA VAL A 71 3.12 -8.03 8.26
C VAL A 71 3.96 -8.07 6.99
N LEU A 72 3.53 -7.33 5.97
CA LEU A 72 4.29 -7.06 4.76
C LEU A 72 5.21 -5.87 5.04
N ARG A 73 6.51 -6.02 4.79
CA ARG A 73 7.50 -4.96 5.01
C ARG A 73 7.94 -4.38 3.68
N PHE A 74 8.05 -3.06 3.65
CA PHE A 74 8.50 -2.33 2.48
C PHE A 74 9.52 -1.27 2.86
N ASP A 75 10.48 -1.02 1.98
CA ASP A 75 11.50 0.01 2.11
C ASP A 75 11.69 0.78 0.80
N HIS A 76 12.47 1.87 0.86
CA HIS A 76 12.98 2.56 -0.32
C HIS A 76 14.15 3.46 0.10
N PRO A 77 15.17 3.71 -0.75
CA PRO A 77 16.28 4.61 -0.41
C PRO A 77 15.88 6.05 -0.05
N CYS A 78 14.70 6.50 -0.49
CA CYS A 78 14.14 7.82 -0.17
C CYS A 78 13.21 7.82 1.05
N LEU A 79 13.04 6.67 1.72
CA LEU A 79 12.18 6.51 2.89
C LEU A 79 13.04 6.44 4.16
N ALA A 80 12.72 7.26 5.16
CA ALA A 80 13.31 7.12 6.49
C ALA A 80 12.63 5.99 7.26
N GLY A 81 13.28 4.83 7.34
CA GLY A 81 12.74 3.63 8.01
C GLY A 81 11.91 2.76 7.08
N GLU A 82 10.84 2.17 7.59
CA GLU A 82 10.02 1.21 6.83
C GLU A 82 8.56 1.63 6.70
N CYS A 83 7.91 1.08 5.68
CA CYS A 83 6.46 0.97 5.61
C CYS A 83 6.04 -0.47 5.94
N ARG A 84 5.10 -0.62 6.86
CA ARG A 84 4.57 -1.91 7.31
C ARG A 84 3.09 -1.98 6.99
N VAL A 85 2.64 -3.09 6.42
CA VAL A 85 1.22 -3.36 6.18
C VAL A 85 0.86 -4.65 6.89
N GLU A 86 0.12 -4.54 7.98
CA GLU A 86 -0.44 -5.68 8.70
C GLU A 86 -1.70 -6.18 7.98
N VAL A 87 -1.77 -7.50 7.78
CA VAL A 87 -2.82 -8.21 7.06
C VAL A 87 -3.53 -9.15 8.02
N GLU A 88 -4.85 -9.01 8.13
CA GLU A 88 -5.67 -9.80 9.04
C GLU A 88 -7.00 -10.21 8.39
N GLU A 89 -7.40 -11.48 8.50
CA GLU A 89 -8.74 -11.93 8.07
C GLU A 89 -9.71 -11.96 9.25
N LYS A 90 -10.83 -11.24 9.15
CA LYS A 90 -11.94 -11.33 10.10
C LYS A 90 -13.25 -11.56 9.35
N LYS A 91 -13.92 -12.68 9.65
CA LYS A 91 -15.25 -13.03 9.10
C LYS A 91 -15.31 -12.97 7.56
N GLY A 92 -14.25 -13.42 6.88
CA GLY A 92 -14.18 -13.42 5.42
C GLY A 92 -13.84 -12.07 4.77
N LEU A 93 -13.42 -11.07 5.56
CA LEU A 93 -12.89 -9.80 5.07
C LEU A 93 -11.39 -9.71 5.39
N LEU A 94 -10.62 -9.17 4.44
CA LEU A 94 -9.20 -8.87 4.62
C LEU A 94 -9.03 -7.41 5.07
N PHE A 95 -8.47 -7.22 6.26
CA PHE A 95 -8.13 -5.92 6.82
C PHE A 95 -6.66 -5.63 6.54
N LEU A 96 -6.37 -4.40 6.07
CA LEU A 96 -5.02 -3.89 5.84
C LEU A 96 -4.80 -2.70 6.76
N ASN A 97 -3.81 -2.78 7.64
CA ASN A 97 -3.41 -1.68 8.52
C ASN A 97 -1.98 -1.26 8.19
N GLY A 98 -1.85 -0.08 7.57
CA GLY A 98 -0.58 0.46 7.10
C GLY A 98 0.00 1.49 8.06
N ALA A 99 1.31 1.42 8.29
CA ALA A 99 2.08 2.44 8.97
C ALA A 99 3.34 2.76 8.17
N VAL A 100 3.73 4.03 8.13
CA VAL A 100 4.98 4.50 7.54
C VAL A 100 5.74 5.23 8.64
N GLU A 101 6.99 4.85 8.88
CA GLU A 101 7.83 5.46 9.93
C GLU A 101 8.28 6.87 9.55
N ASP A 102 8.45 7.13 8.25
CA ASP A 102 8.81 8.44 7.71
C ASP A 102 7.66 9.44 7.82
N MET A 103 7.73 10.30 8.83
CA MET A 103 6.73 11.36 9.10
C MET A 103 6.62 12.41 7.98
N ALA A 104 7.57 12.48 7.04
CA ALA A 104 7.49 13.39 5.90
C ALA A 104 6.61 12.83 4.77
N VAL A 105 6.28 11.53 4.79
CA VAL A 105 5.36 10.93 3.83
C VAL A 105 3.93 11.38 4.15
N ASN A 106 3.31 12.09 3.20
CA ASN A 106 1.94 12.56 3.31
C ASN A 106 1.06 12.17 2.10
N ARG A 107 1.57 11.30 1.21
CA ARG A 107 0.83 10.71 0.08
C ARG A 107 1.11 9.21 0.00
N LEU A 108 0.06 8.42 -0.18
CA LEU A 108 0.13 6.98 -0.41
C LEU A 108 -0.70 6.62 -1.64
N PHE A 109 -0.17 5.73 -2.47
CA PHE A 109 -0.89 5.17 -3.60
C PHE A 109 -0.86 3.65 -3.52
N LEU A 110 -2.02 3.03 -3.47
CA LEU A 110 -2.19 1.58 -3.44
C LEU A 110 -2.82 1.13 -4.76
N ARG A 111 -2.22 0.16 -5.43
CA ARG A 111 -2.78 -0.52 -6.59
C ARG A 111 -3.45 -1.81 -6.16
N LEU A 112 -4.69 -1.99 -6.55
CA LEU A 112 -5.42 -3.24 -6.43
C LEU A 112 -5.50 -3.91 -7.81
N PRO A 113 -5.27 -5.22 -7.93
CA PRO A 113 -5.56 -5.96 -9.15
C PRO A 113 -7.04 -5.79 -9.55
N ALA A 114 -7.28 -5.56 -10.82
CA ALA A 114 -8.61 -5.41 -11.39
C ALA A 114 -8.68 -6.10 -12.75
N GLU A 115 -9.87 -6.53 -13.13
CA GLU A 115 -10.13 -7.13 -14.44
C GLU A 115 -10.78 -6.12 -15.38
N LYS A 116 -10.64 -6.33 -16.70
CA LYS A 116 -11.27 -5.46 -17.69
C LYS A 116 -12.79 -5.59 -17.59
N GLY A 117 -13.47 -4.52 -17.22
CA GLY A 117 -14.94 -4.46 -17.13
C GLY A 117 -15.50 -4.55 -15.71
N GLU A 118 -14.65 -4.56 -14.68
CA GLU A 118 -15.00 -4.24 -13.29
C GLU A 118 -15.33 -2.75 -13.10
#